data_AF-A0A518K2F2-F1
#
_entry.id   AF-A0A518K2F2-F1
#
_cell.length_a   1.000
_cell.length_b   1.000
_cell.length_c   1.000
_cell.angle_alpha   90.00
_cell.angle_beta   90.00
_cell.angle_gamma   90.00
#
_symmetry.space_group_name_H-M   'P 1'
#
loop_
_entity.id
_entity.type
_entity.pdbx_description
1 polymer ?
#
loop_
_entity_poly.entity_id
_entity_poly.type
_entity_poly.pdbx_seq_one_letter_code
_entity_poly.pdbx_strand_id
1 'polypeptide(L)'
;MTILKTALASSVVLTALHGASPTSAQTRVDWIGAPGAELAWDEGDFGGGEGANWASGNPPLNFQPDGTFGSGEYASISNGGVALVDHAIAISPSEVRLGEDSGSSGALVLRDGGSLTVQPGVSGSGVLANGVGGTGRLVLRDNLGAFSLQGYTQNAASTLVAQLGGPSSFVNPVSVANEIDLAGTLRLEATPGSGFVASAGNSWTIMQGSSVTGGFDAVEQSPGLLSNAGQYFSVSTESNGVVVSVDQRLVLTIDRFTGQTSLSNPAGHATSLGVINYTLRANSGLQSDDANWQSFADDNSKPGWYEANPTSTALSELNPTGTQQFAPGSSHDFGTPLTVDTSAPLGAPRVSADGVSLSYQLPTGEYVEAGLEVVGRFNDLVLVVDPQTGAATIQNQSNQALDLIGYTISSTTDSLLPDYSGSGLTDWRTANPTTSDLSELSIGDALSMGSGAEAPLGVAWDVASGPSDPLTFFYQTEDGGFHQGTVHFGDLAEVPPLLAGDYNNDGAVNAADYTVWRDAEGTSATLPNDAIGGVIGPAQYVQWSSNYGATNAPDATAIPEPLSLALVLVTLALQPGRRCER
;
A
#
# COMPACT_ATOMS: atom_id res chain seq x y z
N MET A 1 69.24 -40.43 16.00
CA MET A 1 69.81 -40.90 14.72
C MET A 1 69.99 -39.68 13.82
N THR A 2 71.14 -39.50 13.17
CA THR A 2 71.59 -38.16 12.74
C THR A 2 71.91 -38.10 11.24
N ILE A 3 71.23 -37.21 10.50
CA ILE A 3 71.53 -36.75 9.14
C ILE A 3 71.07 -35.26 9.12
N LEU A 4 71.93 -34.21 9.05
CA LEU A 4 72.80 -33.70 7.94
C LEU A 4 71.96 -33.20 6.73
N LYS A 5 72.24 -32.14 5.96
CA LYS A 5 73.25 -31.03 5.84
C LYS A 5 72.63 -29.97 4.86
N THR A 6 73.07 -28.73 4.60
CA THR A 6 74.21 -27.81 4.93
C THR A 6 73.64 -26.34 4.86
N ALA A 7 74.25 -25.20 5.25
CA ALA A 7 75.49 -24.50 4.83
C ALA A 7 75.54 -24.15 3.30
N LEU A 8 75.96 -22.99 2.76
CA LEU A 8 76.69 -21.76 3.18
C LEU A 8 76.15 -20.55 2.32
N ALA A 9 76.48 -19.24 2.45
CA ALA A 9 77.39 -18.43 3.30
C ALA A 9 76.96 -16.92 3.34
N SER A 10 77.79 -16.07 3.98
CA SER A 10 77.80 -14.59 4.03
C SER A 10 78.06 -13.89 2.66
N SER A 11 78.10 -12.54 2.48
CA SER A 11 78.24 -11.38 3.39
C SER A 11 77.99 -10.03 2.68
N VAL A 12 77.72 -8.94 3.45
CA VAL A 12 77.99 -7.49 3.10
C VAL A 12 77.11 -6.91 1.94
N VAL A 13 76.58 -5.67 1.92
CA VAL A 13 76.99 -4.33 2.42
C VAL A 13 75.85 -3.61 3.16
N LEU A 14 76.18 -2.73 4.13
CA LEU A 14 75.26 -1.72 4.68
C LEU A 14 75.32 -0.44 3.82
N THR A 15 74.26 -0.13 3.07
CA THR A 15 74.12 1.13 2.32
C THR A 15 72.87 1.87 2.78
N ALA A 16 73.02 3.09 3.29
CA ALA A 16 71.90 3.88 3.79
C ALA A 16 71.11 4.53 2.64
N LEU A 17 70.00 3.91 2.24
CA LEU A 17 68.90 4.62 1.57
C LEU A 17 68.00 5.26 2.63
N HIS A 18 67.56 6.49 2.39
CA HIS A 18 66.47 7.09 3.16
C HIS A 18 65.16 6.43 2.72
N GLY A 19 64.74 5.38 3.44
CA GLY A 19 63.42 4.77 3.29
C GLY A 19 62.32 5.71 3.78
N ALA A 20 61.15 5.65 3.17
CA ALA A 20 60.01 6.50 3.52
C ALA A 20 59.54 6.29 4.98
N SER A 21 58.89 7.31 5.54
CA SER A 21 58.05 7.15 6.72
C SER A 21 57.11 5.96 6.55
N PRO A 22 56.83 5.16 7.60
CA PRO A 22 55.87 4.07 7.49
C PRO A 22 54.51 4.64 7.08
N THR A 23 53.97 4.16 5.97
CA THR A 23 52.56 4.35 5.63
C THR A 23 51.72 3.81 6.78
N SER A 24 50.88 4.65 7.39
CA SER A 24 49.95 4.24 8.44
C SER A 24 49.10 3.08 7.91
N ALA A 25 49.18 1.93 8.58
CA ALA A 25 48.37 0.78 8.24
C ALA A 25 46.90 1.13 8.55
N GLN A 26 46.02 0.94 7.56
CA GLN A 26 44.61 1.27 7.66
C GLN A 26 43.88 0.19 8.48
N THR A 27 43.48 0.51 9.71
CA THR A 27 42.72 -0.41 10.56
C THR A 27 41.27 -0.49 10.08
N ARG A 28 40.88 -1.61 9.49
CA ARG A 28 39.46 -1.97 9.28
C ARG A 28 38.88 -2.45 10.61
N VAL A 29 37.73 -1.91 10.99
CA VAL A 29 36.97 -2.32 12.19
C VAL A 29 35.57 -2.71 11.75
N ASP A 30 35.30 -4.02 11.73
CA ASP A 30 33.99 -4.59 11.43
C ASP A 30 33.12 -4.63 12.69
N TRP A 31 31.94 -3.99 12.65
CA TRP A 31 30.91 -4.18 13.66
C TRP A 31 29.94 -5.30 13.25
N ILE A 32 29.84 -6.33 14.09
CA ILE A 32 28.99 -7.52 13.84
C ILE A 32 28.08 -7.75 15.05
N GLY A 33 26.78 -7.63 14.82
CA GLY A 33 25.70 -8.05 15.72
C GLY A 33 24.63 -8.76 14.89
N ALA A 34 23.93 -9.72 15.47
CA ALA A 34 22.96 -10.55 14.74
C ALA A 34 21.58 -9.86 14.63
N PRO A 35 20.87 -10.00 13.49
CA PRO A 35 19.46 -9.59 13.38
C PRO A 35 18.56 -10.37 14.37
N GLY A 36 17.50 -9.73 14.87
CA GLY A 36 16.51 -10.37 15.76
C GLY A 36 16.79 -10.20 17.26
N ALA A 37 17.82 -9.44 17.64
CA ALA A 37 18.14 -9.15 19.04
C ALA A 37 17.30 -8.00 19.65
N GLU A 38 16.47 -7.33 18.87
CA GLU A 38 15.80 -6.07 19.23
C GLU A 38 14.79 -6.23 20.38
N LEU A 39 14.18 -7.40 20.52
CA LEU A 39 13.22 -7.72 21.59
C LEU A 39 13.87 -8.09 22.94
N ALA A 40 15.19 -8.33 22.95
CA ALA A 40 15.93 -8.71 24.16
C ALA A 40 16.59 -7.51 24.88
N TRP A 41 16.15 -6.28 24.59
CA TRP A 41 16.76 -5.04 25.10
C TRP A 41 15.93 -4.25 26.13
N ASP A 42 14.63 -4.53 26.28
CA ASP A 42 13.83 -3.99 27.39
C ASP A 42 13.92 -4.87 28.67
N GLU A 43 14.16 -6.18 28.52
CA GLU A 43 14.45 -7.08 29.65
C GLU A 43 15.95 -7.10 30.01
N GLY A 44 16.46 -5.95 30.48
CA GLY A 44 17.78 -5.88 31.11
C GLY A 44 17.81 -6.68 32.44
N ASP A 45 18.86 -7.47 32.64
CA ASP A 45 18.97 -8.43 33.76
C ASP A 45 19.08 -7.71 35.13
N PHE A 46 17.91 -7.45 35.71
CA PHE A 46 17.65 -6.90 37.05
C PHE A 46 17.93 -5.41 37.33
N GLY A 47 17.47 -4.55 36.41
CA GLY A 47 16.86 -3.26 36.78
C GLY A 47 17.80 -2.06 36.93
N GLY A 48 17.70 -1.15 35.97
CA GLY A 48 18.50 0.07 35.86
C GLY A 48 18.92 0.24 34.41
N GLY A 49 18.29 1.18 33.70
CA GLY A 49 18.53 1.35 32.26
C GLY A 49 19.86 2.02 31.97
N GLU A 50 20.84 1.24 31.52
CA GLU A 50 22.08 1.73 30.89
C GLU A 50 22.63 0.65 29.94
N GLY A 51 21.91 0.40 28.84
CA GLY A 51 22.40 -0.45 27.75
C GLY A 51 23.58 0.21 27.05
N ALA A 52 24.78 -0.34 27.19
CA ALA A 52 26.02 0.24 26.68
C ALA A 52 26.09 0.21 25.14
N ASN A 53 25.51 1.25 24.54
CA ASN A 53 25.64 1.69 23.15
C ASN A 53 27.10 2.10 22.82
N TRP A 54 27.30 3.05 21.90
CA TRP A 54 28.63 3.46 21.41
C TRP A 54 29.39 4.35 22.44
N ALA A 55 29.59 3.82 23.66
CA ALA A 55 30.19 4.43 24.85
C ALA A 55 31.04 3.38 25.62
N SER A 56 32.22 3.76 26.13
CA SER A 56 33.22 2.80 26.62
C SER A 56 33.19 2.49 28.12
N GLY A 57 33.19 1.20 28.44
CA GLY A 57 33.45 0.66 29.78
C GLY A 57 33.77 -0.83 29.70
N ASN A 58 34.94 -1.26 30.17
CA ASN A 58 35.38 -2.66 30.08
C ASN A 58 35.21 -3.38 31.44
N PRO A 59 34.71 -4.63 31.50
CA PRO A 59 34.45 -5.56 30.38
C PRO A 59 32.96 -5.91 30.14
N PRO A 60 32.58 -6.45 28.95
CA PRO A 60 33.43 -6.79 27.79
C PRO A 60 32.99 -6.21 26.42
N LEU A 61 33.97 -6.10 25.51
CA LEU A 61 33.85 -6.29 24.05
C LEU A 61 33.00 -5.34 23.15
N ASN A 62 32.51 -4.19 23.62
CA ASN A 62 32.03 -3.13 22.70
C ASN A 62 33.13 -2.12 22.34
N PHE A 63 33.49 -2.04 21.05
CA PHE A 63 34.51 -1.11 20.54
C PHE A 63 33.92 0.28 20.22
N GLN A 64 34.16 1.25 21.10
CA GLN A 64 34.40 2.62 20.64
C GLN A 64 35.82 2.73 20.03
N PRO A 65 36.06 3.68 19.11
CA PRO A 65 37.38 4.28 18.94
C PRO A 65 37.80 4.95 20.25
N ASP A 66 38.97 4.62 20.80
CA ASP A 66 39.39 5.04 22.16
C ASP A 66 40.38 6.23 22.17
N GLY A 67 40.53 6.92 21.05
CA GLY A 67 41.44 8.06 20.89
C GLY A 67 41.00 9.10 19.86
N THR A 68 41.75 10.20 19.77
CA THR A 68 41.62 11.16 18.68
C THR A 68 42.10 10.54 17.36
N PHE A 69 41.31 10.67 16.29
CA PHE A 69 41.57 10.08 14.96
C PHE A 69 42.84 10.66 14.28
N GLY A 70 44.01 10.23 14.73
CA GLY A 70 45.33 10.68 14.28
C GLY A 70 46.00 9.81 13.22
N SER A 71 45.33 8.76 12.71
CA SER A 71 45.92 7.72 11.85
C SER A 71 45.04 7.20 10.72
N GLY A 72 43.83 7.75 10.50
CA GLY A 72 43.04 7.49 9.28
C GLY A 72 42.08 6.30 9.34
N GLU A 73 41.47 6.06 10.49
CA GLU A 73 40.54 4.95 10.73
C GLU A 73 39.08 5.31 10.41
N TYR A 74 38.31 4.33 9.96
CA TYR A 74 36.92 4.47 9.51
C TYR A 74 36.04 3.38 10.15
N ALA A 75 34.73 3.62 10.23
CA ALA A 75 33.78 2.63 10.71
C ALA A 75 33.28 1.76 9.54
N SER A 76 33.37 0.43 9.68
CA SER A 76 32.76 -0.53 8.75
C SER A 76 31.67 -1.33 9.45
N ILE A 77 30.46 -1.31 8.90
CA ILE A 77 29.33 -2.10 9.40
C ILE A 77 28.93 -3.04 8.27
N SER A 78 29.15 -4.33 8.51
CA SER A 78 29.20 -5.37 7.49
C SER A 78 28.75 -6.72 8.07
N ASN A 79 28.58 -7.74 7.22
CA ASN A 79 28.25 -9.11 7.58
C ASN A 79 26.95 -9.25 8.41
N GLY A 80 25.96 -8.38 8.15
CA GLY A 80 24.68 -8.34 8.85
C GLY A 80 24.63 -7.42 10.07
N GLY A 81 25.73 -6.73 10.40
CA GLY A 81 25.80 -5.82 11.56
C GLY A 81 24.82 -4.64 11.49
N VAL A 82 24.31 -4.24 12.66
CA VAL A 82 23.36 -3.13 12.86
C VAL A 82 23.84 -2.22 14.00
N ALA A 83 24.57 -1.14 13.66
CA ALA A 83 25.01 -0.16 14.65
C ALA A 83 23.89 0.82 15.03
N LEU A 84 23.93 1.37 16.25
CA LEU A 84 22.88 2.20 16.82
C LEU A 84 23.45 3.47 17.48
N VAL A 85 22.78 4.60 17.28
CA VAL A 85 23.14 5.92 17.82
C VAL A 85 21.89 6.61 18.37
N ASP A 86 21.82 6.78 19.68
CA ASP A 86 20.72 7.40 20.43
C ASP A 86 21.19 8.55 21.34
N HIS A 87 22.49 8.91 21.27
CA HIS A 87 23.05 10.08 21.94
C HIS A 87 24.13 10.76 21.08
N ALA A 88 24.80 11.78 21.63
CA ALA A 88 25.89 12.48 20.98
C ALA A 88 27.24 11.77 21.17
N ILE A 89 27.78 11.25 20.08
CA ILE A 89 29.08 10.56 20.09
C ILE A 89 30.21 11.60 20.19
N ALA A 90 31.05 11.48 21.21
CA ALA A 90 32.11 12.46 21.50
C ALA A 90 33.30 12.43 20.52
N ILE A 91 33.35 11.48 19.57
CA ILE A 91 34.49 11.23 18.68
C ILE A 91 33.98 10.99 17.25
N SER A 92 34.43 11.81 16.30
CA SER A 92 33.93 11.86 14.93
C SER A 92 34.71 10.94 13.97
N PRO A 93 34.12 9.83 13.45
CA PRO A 93 34.82 8.94 12.52
C PRO A 93 35.20 9.64 11.21
N SER A 94 36.30 9.19 10.57
CA SER A 94 36.80 9.83 9.35
C SER A 94 36.09 9.39 8.06
N GLU A 95 35.33 8.29 8.13
CA GLU A 95 34.42 7.79 7.09
C GLU A 95 33.51 6.74 7.75
N VAL A 96 32.32 6.48 7.18
CA VAL A 96 31.40 5.43 7.62
C VAL A 96 30.95 4.61 6.40
N ARG A 97 31.11 3.28 6.46
CA ARG A 97 30.78 2.36 5.36
C ARG A 97 29.77 1.32 5.83
N LEU A 98 28.65 1.20 5.10
CA LEU A 98 27.65 0.16 5.29
C LEU A 98 27.77 -0.85 4.13
N GLY A 99 27.84 -2.15 4.43
CA GLY A 99 28.00 -3.19 3.41
C GLY A 99 29.29 -3.02 2.60
N GLU A 100 30.45 -3.13 3.25
CA GLU A 100 31.74 -2.80 2.61
C GLU A 100 32.13 -3.80 1.50
N ASP A 101 32.13 -5.09 1.81
CA ASP A 101 32.47 -6.15 0.83
C ASP A 101 31.28 -6.58 -0.03
N SER A 102 31.55 -7.17 -1.19
CA SER A 102 30.48 -7.67 -2.07
C SER A 102 29.76 -8.90 -1.47
N GLY A 103 28.42 -8.84 -1.46
CA GLY A 103 27.58 -9.82 -0.76
C GLY A 103 27.46 -9.59 0.75
N SER A 104 28.15 -8.60 1.31
CA SER A 104 27.96 -8.11 2.69
C SER A 104 26.68 -7.27 2.78
N SER A 105 26.10 -7.22 3.97
CA SER A 105 25.08 -6.23 4.35
C SER A 105 25.45 -5.52 5.65
N GLY A 106 24.98 -4.30 5.85
CA GLY A 106 25.14 -3.60 7.13
C GLY A 106 24.19 -2.42 7.30
N ALA A 107 23.88 -2.07 8.55
CA ALA A 107 22.92 -1.03 8.88
C ALA A 107 23.41 -0.07 9.97
N LEU A 108 22.98 1.18 9.90
CA LEU A 108 23.20 2.19 10.94
C LEU A 108 21.86 2.84 11.30
N VAL A 109 21.52 2.85 12.58
CA VAL A 109 20.24 3.37 13.09
C VAL A 109 20.50 4.58 13.98
N LEU A 110 20.20 5.78 13.47
CA LEU A 110 20.13 6.98 14.29
C LEU A 110 18.71 7.13 14.86
N ARG A 111 18.62 6.99 16.18
CA ARG A 111 17.40 7.21 16.96
C ARG A 111 17.32 8.65 17.47
N ASP A 112 16.21 8.96 18.12
CA ASP A 112 15.94 10.19 18.86
C ASP A 112 17.17 10.65 19.68
N GLY A 113 17.59 11.91 19.54
CA GLY A 113 18.77 12.48 20.21
C GLY A 113 20.14 12.06 19.64
N GLY A 114 20.18 11.04 18.78
CA GLY A 114 21.39 10.55 18.12
C GLY A 114 22.12 11.65 17.34
N SER A 115 23.38 11.91 17.70
CA SER A 115 24.22 12.92 17.04
C SER A 115 25.55 12.29 16.62
N LEU A 116 25.84 12.38 15.32
CA LEU A 116 27.03 11.84 14.67
C LEU A 116 27.68 12.93 13.81
N THR A 117 29.00 12.92 13.71
CA THR A 117 29.72 13.84 12.83
C THR A 117 30.81 13.06 12.12
N VAL A 118 30.81 13.12 10.79
CA VAL A 118 31.77 12.42 9.92
C VAL A 118 32.53 13.49 9.13
N GLN A 119 33.85 13.54 9.29
CA GLN A 119 34.71 14.64 8.82
C GLN A 119 36.01 14.11 8.19
N PRO A 120 36.71 14.88 7.33
CA PRO A 120 37.89 14.37 6.63
C PRO A 120 39.02 14.07 7.62
N GLY A 121 39.57 12.86 7.52
CA GLY A 121 40.76 12.44 8.25
C GLY A 121 42.00 12.41 7.37
N VAL A 122 43.06 11.75 7.85
CA VAL A 122 44.31 11.58 7.09
C VAL A 122 44.13 10.62 5.88
N SER A 123 43.15 9.74 5.94
CA SER A 123 42.79 8.80 4.85
C SER A 123 41.30 8.42 4.81
N GLY A 124 40.43 9.25 5.40
CA GLY A 124 38.97 9.12 5.32
C GLY A 124 38.37 10.41 4.77
N SER A 125 37.35 10.29 3.91
CA SER A 125 36.79 11.40 3.12
C SER A 125 35.76 12.26 3.87
N GLY A 126 35.35 11.86 5.07
CA GLY A 126 34.20 12.40 5.78
C GLY A 126 32.84 11.95 5.23
N VAL A 127 32.82 10.95 4.34
CA VAL A 127 31.61 10.43 3.68
C VAL A 127 30.94 9.35 4.54
N LEU A 128 29.61 9.27 4.47
CA LEU A 128 28.86 8.05 4.79
C LEU A 128 28.43 7.40 3.48
N ALA A 129 28.93 6.17 3.24
CA ALA A 129 28.58 5.36 2.08
C ALA A 129 27.58 4.26 2.47
N ASN A 130 26.32 4.43 2.06
CA ASN A 130 25.23 3.49 2.26
C ASN A 130 25.26 2.41 1.15
N GLY A 131 26.02 1.35 1.39
CA GLY A 131 26.37 0.33 0.40
C GLY A 131 27.63 0.69 -0.38
N VAL A 132 28.75 0.00 -0.10
CA VAL A 132 30.00 0.16 -0.88
C VAL A 132 30.07 -0.92 -1.96
N GLY A 133 30.52 -2.13 -1.61
CA GLY A 133 30.46 -3.32 -2.48
C GLY A 133 29.23 -4.19 -2.26
N GLY A 134 28.59 -4.07 -1.09
CA GLY A 134 27.39 -4.79 -0.66
C GLY A 134 26.19 -3.87 -0.45
N THR A 135 25.27 -4.26 0.43
CA THR A 135 24.03 -3.51 0.71
C THR A 135 24.08 -2.76 2.04
N GLY A 136 23.58 -1.53 2.05
CA GLY A 136 23.47 -0.67 3.22
C GLY A 136 22.01 -0.39 3.61
N ARG A 137 21.75 -0.23 4.91
CA ARG A 137 20.49 0.32 5.44
C ARG A 137 20.77 1.43 6.46
N LEU A 138 20.75 2.68 6.02
CA LEU A 138 20.76 3.83 6.93
C LEU A 138 19.32 4.10 7.41
N VAL A 139 19.09 4.10 8.71
CA VAL A 139 17.80 4.43 9.33
C VAL A 139 17.94 5.73 10.12
N LEU A 140 17.09 6.69 9.82
CA LEU A 140 17.00 7.99 10.50
C LEU A 140 15.63 8.11 11.16
N ARG A 141 15.60 8.47 12.45
CA ARG A 141 14.36 8.88 13.13
C ARG A 141 14.10 10.38 13.04
N ASP A 142 12.85 10.73 13.24
CA ASP A 142 12.32 12.09 13.31
C ASP A 142 13.10 13.06 14.21
N ASN A 143 13.47 12.66 15.43
CA ASN A 143 14.07 13.54 16.43
C ASN A 143 15.60 13.46 16.45
N LEU A 144 16.26 13.49 15.29
CA LEU A 144 17.72 13.50 15.20
C LEU A 144 18.34 14.61 16.07
N GLY A 145 19.50 14.31 16.65
CA GLY A 145 20.41 15.33 17.16
C GLY A 145 21.22 15.97 16.04
N ALA A 146 22.45 16.38 16.33
CA ALA A 146 23.32 16.98 15.33
C ALA A 146 23.97 15.88 14.45
N PHE A 147 23.41 15.63 13.26
CA PHE A 147 24.04 14.77 12.25
C PHE A 147 24.71 15.61 11.15
N SER A 148 26.05 15.48 11.01
CA SER A 148 26.79 16.14 9.93
C SER A 148 27.77 15.20 9.18
N LEU A 149 27.87 15.42 7.86
CA LEU A 149 28.66 14.65 6.90
C LEU A 149 29.44 15.61 5.98
N GLN A 150 30.53 15.12 5.38
CA GLN A 150 31.13 15.79 4.21
C GLN A 150 30.46 15.39 2.91
N GLY A 151 30.03 14.14 2.81
CA GLY A 151 29.25 13.64 1.68
C GLY A 151 28.36 12.48 2.10
N TYR A 152 27.30 12.26 1.34
CA TYR A 152 26.48 11.06 1.42
C TYR A 152 26.53 10.36 0.06
N THR A 153 26.66 9.04 0.06
CA THR A 153 26.48 8.24 -1.16
C THR A 153 25.60 7.02 -0.85
N GLN A 154 24.76 6.62 -1.80
CA GLN A 154 23.94 5.41 -1.71
C GLN A 154 24.00 4.61 -3.00
N ASN A 155 24.19 3.29 -2.92
CA ASN A 155 24.18 2.43 -4.11
C ASN A 155 22.76 1.87 -4.41
N ALA A 156 22.56 1.41 -5.65
CA ALA A 156 21.26 0.94 -6.16
C ALA A 156 20.67 -0.29 -5.44
N ALA A 157 21.44 -0.98 -4.58
CA ALA A 157 21.01 -2.13 -3.80
C ALA A 157 20.83 -1.81 -2.30
N SER A 158 20.81 -0.52 -1.94
CA SER A 158 20.78 -0.03 -0.56
C SER A 158 19.55 0.83 -0.29
N THR A 159 19.27 1.06 0.99
CA THR A 159 18.04 1.73 1.45
C THR A 159 18.35 2.85 2.42
N LEU A 160 17.80 4.05 2.18
CA LEU A 160 17.62 5.07 3.19
C LEU A 160 16.23 4.90 3.80
N VAL A 161 16.14 4.82 5.12
CA VAL A 161 14.87 4.75 5.84
C VAL A 161 14.69 6.03 6.65
N ALA A 162 13.58 6.73 6.45
CA ALA A 162 13.16 7.85 7.29
C ALA A 162 11.91 7.46 8.09
N GLN A 163 12.01 7.48 9.42
CA GLN A 163 10.89 7.22 10.33
C GLN A 163 10.24 8.55 10.72
N LEU A 164 8.96 8.71 10.40
CA LEU A 164 8.16 9.92 10.59
C LEU A 164 7.21 9.73 11.79
N GLY A 165 7.31 10.58 12.80
CA GLY A 165 6.42 10.58 13.97
C GLY A 165 5.55 11.82 14.11
N GLY A 166 5.64 12.77 13.17
CA GLY A 166 4.84 13.99 13.17
C GLY A 166 5.05 14.87 11.94
N PRO A 167 4.16 15.87 11.72
CA PRO A 167 4.27 16.81 10.61
C PRO A 167 5.45 17.80 10.75
N SER A 168 6.18 17.75 11.88
CA SER A 168 7.38 18.52 12.16
C SER A 168 8.56 17.64 12.59
N SER A 169 8.60 16.39 12.15
CA SER A 169 9.80 15.54 12.24
C SER A 169 10.98 16.15 11.46
N PHE A 170 12.20 15.65 11.67
CA PHE A 170 13.40 16.10 10.96
C PHE A 170 13.70 17.62 11.11
N VAL A 171 13.44 18.17 12.30
CA VAL A 171 13.83 19.56 12.66
C VAL A 171 15.34 19.78 12.50
N ASN A 172 16.13 18.72 12.76
CA ASN A 172 17.56 18.65 12.47
C ASN A 172 17.79 17.70 11.27
N PRO A 173 17.70 18.17 10.01
CA PRO A 173 18.07 17.38 8.84
C PRO A 173 19.56 17.02 8.85
N VAL A 174 19.94 15.94 8.16
CA VAL A 174 21.36 15.59 7.98
C VAL A 174 22.07 16.70 7.20
N SER A 175 23.08 17.31 7.81
CA SER A 175 23.86 18.40 7.19
C SER A 175 25.02 17.82 6.38
N VAL A 176 25.03 18.02 5.05
CA VAL A 176 26.01 17.43 4.13
C VAL A 176 26.76 18.54 3.38
N ALA A 177 28.09 18.58 3.51
CA ALA A 177 28.87 19.75 3.11
C ALA A 177 29.24 19.83 1.61
N ASN A 178 29.43 18.70 0.92
CA ASN A 178 30.01 18.69 -0.45
C ASN A 178 29.14 18.00 -1.50
N GLU A 179 28.59 16.81 -1.24
CA GLU A 179 27.81 16.05 -2.24
C GLU A 179 26.81 15.09 -1.58
N ILE A 180 25.63 14.91 -2.20
CA ILE A 180 24.62 13.90 -1.82
C ILE A 180 24.33 13.07 -3.08
N ASP A 181 24.95 11.90 -3.24
CA ASP A 181 24.74 11.00 -4.37
C ASP A 181 23.71 9.92 -4.03
N LEU A 182 22.66 9.80 -4.82
CA LEU A 182 21.49 8.96 -4.56
C LEU A 182 21.27 7.90 -5.66
N ALA A 183 21.03 6.67 -5.21
CA ALA A 183 20.46 5.57 -5.98
C ALA A 183 19.66 4.66 -5.03
N GLY A 184 18.99 3.63 -5.53
CA GLY A 184 18.31 2.63 -4.71
C GLY A 184 17.05 3.18 -4.02
N THR A 185 16.70 2.61 -2.88
CA THR A 185 15.39 2.86 -2.26
C THR A 185 15.44 3.97 -1.20
N LEU A 186 14.46 4.87 -1.24
CA LEU A 186 13.98 5.60 -0.05
C LEU A 186 12.78 4.85 0.52
N ARG A 187 12.75 4.59 1.82
CA ARG A 187 11.66 3.91 2.51
C ARG A 187 11.16 4.76 3.67
N LEU A 188 9.85 4.97 3.70
CA LEU A 188 9.18 5.84 4.65
C LEU A 188 8.38 4.98 5.64
N GLU A 189 8.66 5.13 6.93
CA GLU A 189 8.07 4.33 8.00
C GLU A 189 7.43 5.27 9.04
N ALA A 190 6.40 4.82 9.76
CA ALA A 190 5.97 5.53 10.96
C ALA A 190 7.02 5.32 12.07
N THR A 191 7.34 6.35 12.86
CA THR A 191 8.15 6.17 14.07
C THR A 191 7.43 5.19 15.00
N PRO A 192 8.07 4.09 15.45
CA PRO A 192 7.40 3.06 16.25
C PRO A 192 6.68 3.63 17.48
N GLY A 193 5.40 3.30 17.63
CA GLY A 193 4.55 3.79 18.73
C GLY A 193 4.00 5.22 18.57
N SER A 194 4.36 5.96 17.52
CA SER A 194 3.86 7.33 17.30
C SER A 194 2.36 7.40 16.96
N GLY A 195 1.83 6.37 16.29
CA GLY A 195 0.51 6.42 15.65
C GLY A 195 0.41 7.48 14.54
N PHE A 196 1.54 7.96 14.02
CA PHE A 196 1.54 9.04 13.05
C PHE A 196 1.04 8.60 11.67
N VAL A 197 0.15 9.43 11.12
CA VAL A 197 -0.36 9.31 9.77
C VAL A 197 -0.08 10.63 9.06
N ALA A 198 0.71 10.55 7.98
CA ALA A 198 1.07 11.67 7.16
C ALA A 198 -0.14 12.21 6.37
N SER A 199 -0.15 13.52 6.13
CA SER A 199 -1.23 14.24 5.45
C SER A 199 -0.66 15.25 4.45
N ALA A 200 -1.44 15.59 3.43
CA ALA A 200 -0.98 16.48 2.36
C ALA A 200 -0.49 17.84 2.86
N GLY A 201 0.57 18.35 2.23
CA GLY A 201 1.27 19.55 2.67
C GLY A 201 2.14 19.36 3.93
N ASN A 202 2.22 18.14 4.49
CA ASN A 202 3.36 17.77 5.33
C ASN A 202 4.61 17.64 4.44
N SER A 203 5.75 18.11 4.95
CA SER A 203 7.02 18.08 4.23
C SER A 203 8.18 18.02 5.22
N TRP A 204 9.21 17.24 4.90
CA TRP A 204 10.37 16.97 5.74
C TRP A 204 11.65 17.04 4.92
N THR A 205 12.54 17.94 5.27
CA THR A 205 13.92 17.91 4.79
C THR A 205 14.63 16.76 5.50
N ILE A 206 15.04 15.71 4.77
CA ILE A 206 15.78 14.58 5.35
C ILE A 206 17.28 14.89 5.36
N MET A 207 17.79 15.49 4.28
CA MET A 207 19.18 15.93 4.15
C MET A 207 19.24 17.33 3.53
N GLN A 208 20.28 18.11 3.84
CA GLN A 208 20.51 19.44 3.26
C GLN A 208 21.99 19.82 3.26
N GLY A 209 22.37 20.79 2.43
CA GLY A 209 23.63 21.54 2.55
C GLY A 209 24.44 21.61 1.26
N SER A 210 24.28 20.64 0.35
CA SER A 210 24.92 20.64 -0.96
C SER A 210 24.01 20.10 -2.06
N SER A 211 24.44 20.25 -3.32
CA SER A 211 23.77 19.72 -4.50
C SER A 211 23.61 18.21 -4.41
N VAL A 212 22.43 17.73 -4.80
CA VAL A 212 22.12 16.31 -4.95
C VAL A 212 22.49 15.83 -6.35
N THR A 213 23.11 14.66 -6.42
CA THR A 213 23.40 13.90 -7.64
C THR A 213 22.60 12.59 -7.62
N GLY A 214 22.24 12.07 -8.80
CA GLY A 214 21.37 10.90 -8.91
C GLY A 214 19.92 11.14 -8.44
N GLY A 215 19.30 10.11 -7.88
CA GLY A 215 17.93 10.08 -7.37
C GLY A 215 17.56 8.66 -6.90
N PHE A 216 16.49 8.51 -6.10
CA PHE A 216 16.06 7.17 -5.69
C PHE A 216 15.40 6.41 -6.85
N ASP A 217 15.80 5.15 -7.04
CA ASP A 217 15.20 4.22 -8.00
C ASP A 217 13.78 3.80 -7.56
N ALA A 218 13.49 3.86 -6.25
CA ALA A 218 12.18 3.56 -5.67
C ALA A 218 11.89 4.41 -4.41
N VAL A 219 10.62 4.75 -4.21
CA VAL A 219 10.10 5.33 -2.96
C VAL A 219 9.05 4.37 -2.38
N GLU A 220 9.41 3.69 -1.30
CA GLU A 220 8.54 2.79 -0.54
C GLU A 220 7.90 3.49 0.68
N GLN A 221 6.75 3.00 1.11
CA GLN A 221 6.09 3.44 2.35
C GLN A 221 5.54 2.25 3.15
N SER A 222 5.49 2.38 4.48
CA SER A 222 4.74 1.46 5.34
C SER A 222 3.22 1.59 5.09
N PRO A 223 2.45 0.48 5.16
CA PRO A 223 0.99 0.53 5.19
C PRO A 223 0.46 1.45 6.29
N GLY A 224 -0.65 2.15 6.04
CA GLY A 224 -1.28 3.06 6.99
C GLY A 224 -0.56 4.39 7.24
N LEU A 225 0.64 4.61 6.69
CA LEU A 225 1.37 5.88 6.84
C LEU A 225 0.67 7.05 6.11
N LEU A 226 -0.19 6.77 5.14
CA LEU A 226 -1.14 7.71 4.53
C LEU A 226 -2.58 7.21 4.76
N SER A 227 -3.54 8.13 4.89
CA SER A 227 -4.94 7.82 5.23
C SER A 227 -5.96 8.03 4.11
N ASN A 228 -5.60 8.72 3.03
CA ASN A 228 -6.54 9.07 1.97
C ASN A 228 -6.03 8.58 0.61
N ALA A 229 -6.93 8.00 -0.18
CA ALA A 229 -6.66 7.69 -1.59
C ALA A 229 -6.16 8.95 -2.33
N GLY A 230 -5.28 8.76 -3.32
CA GLY A 230 -4.69 9.87 -4.07
C GLY A 230 -3.63 10.71 -3.32
N GLN A 231 -3.37 10.46 -2.04
CA GLN A 231 -2.14 10.93 -1.39
C GLN A 231 -0.94 10.06 -1.84
N TYR A 232 0.24 10.67 -1.94
CA TYR A 232 1.49 9.96 -2.18
C TYR A 232 2.68 10.78 -1.65
N PHE A 233 3.81 10.11 -1.41
CA PHE A 233 5.06 10.80 -1.13
C PHE A 233 5.78 11.16 -2.43
N SER A 234 6.20 12.42 -2.53
CA SER A 234 7.14 12.90 -3.54
C SER A 234 8.50 13.18 -2.90
N VAL A 235 9.54 13.24 -3.73
CA VAL A 235 10.90 13.64 -3.34
C VAL A 235 11.34 14.77 -4.25
N SER A 236 11.60 15.94 -3.67
CA SER A 236 12.31 17.03 -4.35
C SER A 236 13.78 17.04 -3.93
N THR A 237 14.66 17.18 -4.92
CA THR A 237 16.11 17.34 -4.75
C THR A 237 16.56 18.79 -4.98
N GLU A 238 15.61 19.72 -5.07
CA GLU A 238 15.87 21.15 -5.27
C GLU A 238 16.48 21.81 -4.01
N SER A 239 16.95 23.06 -4.18
CA SER A 239 17.43 23.91 -3.08
C SER A 239 18.57 23.32 -2.23
N ASN A 240 19.35 22.40 -2.79
CA ASN A 240 20.47 21.70 -2.12
C ASN A 240 20.03 20.88 -0.89
N GLY A 241 18.97 20.09 -1.03
CA GLY A 241 18.55 19.11 -0.04
C GLY A 241 17.69 17.99 -0.62
N VAL A 242 17.34 17.04 0.23
CA VAL A 242 16.43 15.93 -0.06
C VAL A 242 15.17 16.16 0.77
N VAL A 243 14.12 16.65 0.11
CA VAL A 243 12.85 17.02 0.75
C VAL A 243 11.78 16.00 0.35
N VAL A 244 11.20 15.34 1.34
CA VAL A 244 10.05 14.45 1.17
C VAL A 244 8.78 15.25 1.45
N SER A 245 7.78 15.18 0.58
CA SER A 245 6.49 15.86 0.75
C SER A 245 5.32 14.90 0.55
N VAL A 246 4.16 15.19 1.16
CA VAL A 246 2.90 14.51 0.83
C VAL A 246 2.11 15.36 -0.15
N ASP A 247 1.99 14.87 -1.38
CA ASP A 247 1.27 15.51 -2.46
C ASP A 247 -0.08 14.84 -2.76
N GLN A 248 -0.86 15.47 -3.63
CA GLN A 248 -2.25 15.10 -3.92
C GLN A 248 -2.50 15.00 -5.42
N ARG A 249 -3.14 13.90 -5.81
CA ARG A 249 -3.64 13.65 -7.16
C ARG A 249 -5.07 13.14 -7.12
N LEU A 250 -5.77 13.33 -8.24
CA LEU A 250 -7.10 12.76 -8.44
C LEU A 250 -7.06 11.23 -8.38
N VAL A 251 -8.19 10.62 -8.04
CA VAL A 251 -8.35 9.16 -7.98
C VAL A 251 -9.35 8.72 -9.05
N LEU A 252 -8.91 7.82 -9.92
CA LEU A 252 -9.75 7.07 -10.83
C LEU A 252 -10.26 5.83 -10.08
N THR A 253 -11.55 5.83 -9.74
CA THR A 253 -12.22 4.72 -9.07
C THR A 253 -12.97 3.89 -10.11
N ILE A 254 -12.75 2.58 -10.14
CA ILE A 254 -13.37 1.64 -11.11
C ILE A 254 -14.03 0.48 -10.37
N ASP A 255 -15.33 0.25 -10.62
CA ASP A 255 -16.01 -0.95 -10.16
C ASP A 255 -15.65 -2.17 -11.04
N ARG A 256 -15.08 -3.20 -10.41
CA ARG A 256 -14.58 -4.43 -11.05
C ARG A 256 -15.68 -5.36 -11.60
N PHE A 257 -16.94 -5.07 -11.29
CA PHE A 257 -18.11 -5.88 -11.65
C PHE A 257 -19.02 -5.17 -12.66
N THR A 258 -19.23 -3.86 -12.52
CA THR A 258 -20.14 -3.06 -13.37
C THR A 258 -19.41 -2.22 -14.43
N GLY A 259 -18.11 -2.00 -14.26
CA GLY A 259 -17.32 -1.11 -15.13
C GLY A 259 -17.52 0.38 -14.83
N GLN A 260 -18.35 0.72 -13.83
CA GLN A 260 -18.60 2.11 -13.46
C GLN A 260 -17.29 2.79 -13.06
N THR A 261 -17.00 3.92 -13.69
CA THR A 261 -15.71 4.59 -13.61
C THR A 261 -15.92 6.05 -13.25
N SER A 262 -15.28 6.53 -12.19
CA SER A 262 -15.35 7.93 -11.78
C SER A 262 -13.98 8.52 -11.48
N LEU A 263 -13.85 9.83 -11.68
CA LEU A 263 -12.65 10.59 -11.31
C LEU A 263 -13.02 11.52 -10.16
N SER A 264 -12.28 11.46 -9.05
CA SER A 264 -12.57 12.22 -7.83
C SER A 264 -11.35 12.97 -7.29
N ASN A 265 -11.63 14.06 -6.56
CA ASN A 265 -10.71 14.62 -5.56
C ASN A 265 -11.26 14.20 -4.18
N PRO A 266 -10.67 13.20 -3.49
CA PRO A 266 -11.26 12.62 -2.27
C PRO A 266 -11.54 13.64 -1.14
N ALA A 267 -12.53 13.34 -0.30
CA ALA A 267 -13.07 14.30 0.68
C ALA A 267 -12.06 14.79 1.74
N GLY A 268 -11.03 14.00 2.07
CA GLY A 268 -9.95 14.41 2.97
C GLY A 268 -8.81 15.17 2.29
N HIS A 269 -8.97 15.63 1.04
CA HIS A 269 -7.95 16.42 0.37
C HIS A 269 -7.91 17.89 0.82
N ALA A 270 -6.75 18.53 0.70
CA ALA A 270 -6.49 19.85 1.28
C ALA A 270 -6.67 20.99 0.27
N THR A 271 -6.60 20.70 -1.03
CA THR A 271 -6.65 21.68 -2.12
C THR A 271 -7.60 21.23 -3.23
N SER A 272 -8.09 22.20 -4.01
CA SER A 272 -8.78 21.90 -5.28
C SER A 272 -7.75 21.60 -6.37
N LEU A 273 -7.98 20.54 -7.13
CA LEU A 273 -7.15 20.17 -8.28
C LEU A 273 -7.83 20.65 -9.57
N GLY A 274 -7.08 21.37 -10.40
CA GLY A 274 -7.54 21.86 -11.71
C GLY A 274 -7.11 20.92 -12.83
N VAL A 275 -7.98 20.69 -13.82
CA VAL A 275 -7.70 19.84 -14.99
C VAL A 275 -8.02 20.59 -16.29
N ILE A 276 -7.13 20.51 -17.28
CA ILE A 276 -7.31 21.12 -18.61
C ILE A 276 -7.38 20.10 -19.76
N ASN A 277 -6.90 18.87 -19.55
CA ASN A 277 -7.19 17.70 -20.38
C ASN A 277 -7.01 16.42 -19.55
N TYR A 278 -7.52 15.31 -20.07
CA TYR A 278 -7.20 13.98 -19.56
C TYR A 278 -7.15 12.94 -20.68
N THR A 279 -6.60 11.78 -20.36
CA THR A 279 -6.62 10.58 -21.20
C THR A 279 -6.71 9.35 -20.31
N LEU A 280 -7.88 8.71 -20.32
CA LEU A 280 -8.09 7.35 -19.81
C LEU A 280 -7.53 6.35 -20.84
N ARG A 281 -6.81 5.34 -20.37
CA ARG A 281 -6.21 4.26 -21.17
C ARG A 281 -6.68 2.90 -20.65
N ALA A 282 -6.66 1.90 -21.51
CA ALA A 282 -6.73 0.48 -21.15
C ALA A 282 -6.03 -0.35 -22.25
N ASN A 283 -5.54 -1.55 -21.93
CA ASN A 283 -4.92 -2.41 -22.94
C ASN A 283 -5.92 -2.87 -24.04
N SER A 284 -7.20 -3.02 -23.67
CA SER A 284 -8.31 -3.21 -24.60
C SER A 284 -9.66 -3.03 -23.91
N GLY A 285 -10.68 -2.56 -24.63
CA GLY A 285 -12.07 -2.59 -24.16
C GLY A 285 -12.55 -1.27 -23.57
N LEU A 286 -12.13 -0.13 -24.12
CA LEU A 286 -12.83 1.13 -23.87
C LEU A 286 -13.99 1.32 -24.86
N GLN A 287 -15.12 1.81 -24.35
CA GLN A 287 -16.31 2.18 -25.11
C GLN A 287 -16.42 3.71 -25.16
N SER A 288 -16.77 4.25 -26.33
CA SER A 288 -16.75 5.70 -26.62
C SER A 288 -18.09 6.20 -27.16
N ASP A 289 -19.18 5.59 -26.71
CA ASP A 289 -20.55 5.97 -27.06
C ASP A 289 -21.24 6.59 -25.84
N ASP A 290 -22.09 7.57 -26.09
CA ASP A 290 -22.71 8.47 -25.09
C ASP A 290 -23.51 7.72 -23.99
N ALA A 291 -23.84 6.45 -24.22
CA ALA A 291 -24.54 5.58 -23.27
C ALA A 291 -23.59 4.89 -22.27
N ASN A 292 -22.32 4.70 -22.64
CA ASN A 292 -21.30 4.04 -21.82
C ASN A 292 -20.24 5.02 -21.31
N TRP A 293 -19.84 6.02 -22.09
CA TRP A 293 -18.91 7.07 -21.68
C TRP A 293 -19.65 8.40 -21.56
N GLN A 294 -19.84 8.86 -20.32
CA GLN A 294 -20.43 10.16 -20.01
C GLN A 294 -19.30 11.19 -19.90
N SER A 295 -18.97 11.87 -21.00
CA SER A 295 -17.82 12.77 -21.06
C SER A 295 -18.07 14.12 -20.37
N PHE A 296 -17.02 14.92 -20.15
CA PHE A 296 -17.19 16.33 -19.78
C PHE A 296 -17.86 17.15 -20.89
N ALA A 297 -17.72 16.77 -22.16
CA ALA A 297 -18.38 17.41 -23.30
C ALA A 297 -19.91 17.18 -23.31
N ASP A 298 -20.39 16.06 -22.77
CA ASP A 298 -21.82 15.75 -22.63
C ASP A 298 -22.47 16.48 -21.45
N ASP A 299 -21.68 16.75 -20.40
CA ASP A 299 -22.12 17.57 -19.27
C ASP A 299 -22.26 19.04 -19.70
N ASN A 300 -23.51 19.43 -19.95
CA ASN A 300 -23.91 20.78 -20.32
C ASN A 300 -23.55 21.86 -19.27
N SER A 301 -23.13 21.48 -18.05
CA SER A 301 -22.58 22.39 -17.03
C SER A 301 -21.08 22.68 -17.19
N LYS A 302 -20.36 21.93 -18.04
CA LYS A 302 -18.91 22.00 -18.28
C LYS A 302 -18.56 22.47 -19.72
N PRO A 303 -19.04 23.65 -20.18
CA PRO A 303 -18.81 24.09 -21.56
C PRO A 303 -17.32 24.29 -21.91
N GLY A 304 -16.98 23.98 -23.16
CA GLY A 304 -15.64 24.15 -23.72
C GLY A 304 -14.73 22.92 -23.58
N TRP A 305 -15.23 21.83 -23.01
CA TRP A 305 -14.63 20.50 -23.18
C TRP A 305 -14.94 19.92 -24.57
N TYR A 306 -14.01 19.14 -25.10
CA TYR A 306 -14.11 18.48 -26.41
C TYR A 306 -13.38 17.13 -26.38
N GLU A 307 -14.01 16.09 -26.91
CA GLU A 307 -13.38 14.81 -27.19
C GLU A 307 -12.19 14.94 -28.16
N ALA A 308 -11.16 14.12 -27.94
CA ALA A 308 -9.86 14.24 -28.59
C ALA A 308 -9.44 12.96 -29.33
N ASN A 309 -10.29 12.46 -30.22
CA ASN A 309 -10.15 11.21 -31.00
C ASN A 309 -10.22 9.94 -30.11
N PRO A 310 -11.39 9.62 -29.54
CA PRO A 310 -11.56 8.41 -28.74
C PRO A 310 -11.30 7.13 -29.56
N THR A 311 -10.84 6.09 -28.86
CA THR A 311 -10.48 4.77 -29.41
C THR A 311 -10.73 3.69 -28.36
N SER A 312 -10.78 2.42 -28.77
CA SER A 312 -11.01 1.28 -27.87
C SER A 312 -9.87 0.94 -26.89
N THR A 313 -8.82 1.77 -26.84
CA THR A 313 -7.69 1.71 -25.89
C THR A 313 -7.33 3.06 -25.26
N ALA A 314 -7.93 4.16 -25.72
CA ALA A 314 -7.76 5.49 -25.13
C ALA A 314 -8.99 6.38 -25.37
N LEU A 315 -9.55 6.92 -24.29
CA LEU A 315 -10.57 7.96 -24.29
C LEU A 315 -9.95 9.26 -23.75
N SER A 316 -10.15 10.37 -24.45
CA SER A 316 -9.44 11.62 -24.18
C SER A 316 -10.34 12.81 -24.42
N GLU A 317 -10.21 13.83 -23.58
CA GLU A 317 -10.81 15.15 -23.79
C GLU A 317 -9.85 16.27 -23.44
N LEU A 318 -10.09 17.47 -23.99
CA LEU A 318 -9.38 18.69 -23.65
C LEU A 318 -10.31 19.89 -23.57
N ASN A 319 -10.00 20.84 -22.68
CA ASN A 319 -10.60 22.17 -22.62
C ASN A 319 -9.55 23.23 -22.98
N PRO A 320 -9.59 23.82 -24.18
CA PRO A 320 -8.55 24.74 -24.66
C PRO A 320 -8.72 26.16 -24.13
N THR A 321 -9.73 26.42 -23.29
CA THR A 321 -10.19 27.76 -22.89
C THR A 321 -10.46 27.93 -21.40
N GLY A 322 -10.41 26.86 -20.62
CA GLY A 322 -10.86 26.83 -19.23
C GLY A 322 -10.15 25.77 -18.39
N THR A 323 -10.74 25.43 -17.25
CA THR A 323 -10.19 24.43 -16.31
C THR A 323 -11.34 23.82 -15.54
N GLN A 324 -11.49 22.50 -15.56
CA GLN A 324 -12.37 21.81 -14.62
C GLN A 324 -11.75 21.87 -13.23
N GLN A 325 -12.51 22.34 -12.24
CA GLN A 325 -12.07 22.37 -10.85
C GLN A 325 -12.71 21.20 -10.10
N PHE A 326 -11.87 20.35 -9.51
CA PHE A 326 -12.29 19.36 -8.53
C PHE A 326 -11.94 19.88 -7.14
N ALA A 327 -12.95 20.34 -6.39
CA ALA A 327 -12.80 20.61 -4.95
C ALA A 327 -12.72 19.30 -4.15
N PRO A 328 -12.14 19.28 -2.93
CA PRO A 328 -12.19 18.10 -2.06
C PRO A 328 -13.62 17.59 -1.86
N GLY A 329 -13.82 16.29 -2.07
CA GLY A 329 -15.12 15.62 -2.03
C GLY A 329 -15.95 15.72 -3.31
N SER A 330 -15.43 16.32 -4.39
CA SER A 330 -16.11 16.34 -5.69
C SER A 330 -15.60 15.25 -6.64
N SER A 331 -16.51 14.74 -7.46
CA SER A 331 -16.24 13.73 -8.47
C SER A 331 -16.97 14.03 -9.78
N HIS A 332 -16.62 13.27 -10.82
CA HIS A 332 -17.37 13.12 -12.04
C HIS A 332 -17.45 11.63 -12.37
N ASP A 333 -18.67 11.14 -12.58
CA ASP A 333 -18.94 9.82 -13.10
C ASP A 333 -18.78 9.84 -14.62
N PHE A 334 -17.99 8.91 -15.17
CA PHE A 334 -17.79 8.71 -16.60
C PHE A 334 -18.71 7.62 -17.16
N GLY A 335 -19.63 7.06 -16.36
CA GLY A 335 -20.47 5.92 -16.74
C GLY A 335 -19.71 4.61 -16.67
N THR A 336 -19.98 3.70 -17.61
CA THR A 336 -19.33 2.38 -17.76
C THR A 336 -18.42 2.32 -19.01
N PRO A 337 -17.33 3.12 -19.08
CA PRO A 337 -16.48 3.17 -20.27
C PRO A 337 -15.60 1.93 -20.47
N LEU A 338 -15.53 1.00 -19.50
CA LEU A 338 -14.85 -0.29 -19.67
C LEU A 338 -15.85 -1.39 -20.04
N THR A 339 -15.55 -2.14 -21.10
CA THR A 339 -16.36 -3.28 -21.55
C THR A 339 -16.44 -4.36 -20.48
N VAL A 340 -17.68 -4.71 -20.12
CA VAL A 340 -18.01 -5.70 -19.10
C VAL A 340 -18.32 -7.04 -19.76
N ASP A 341 -17.58 -8.09 -19.39
CA ASP A 341 -17.93 -9.45 -19.79
C ASP A 341 -19.12 -9.97 -18.93
N THR A 342 -20.27 -10.14 -19.56
CA THR A 342 -21.48 -10.77 -18.98
C THR A 342 -21.41 -12.29 -18.96
N SER A 343 -20.45 -12.89 -19.68
CA SER A 343 -20.22 -14.33 -19.80
C SER A 343 -19.02 -14.85 -19.00
N ALA A 344 -18.32 -13.96 -18.27
CA ALA A 344 -17.14 -14.31 -17.49
C ALA A 344 -17.45 -15.43 -16.48
N PRO A 345 -16.69 -16.56 -16.50
CA PRO A 345 -16.91 -17.66 -15.57
C PRO A 345 -16.59 -17.23 -14.13
N LEU A 346 -17.13 -17.98 -13.17
CA LEU A 346 -16.84 -17.80 -11.75
C LEU A 346 -15.33 -17.79 -11.48
N GLY A 347 -14.85 -16.82 -10.69
CA GLY A 347 -13.43 -16.57 -10.43
C GLY A 347 -12.72 -15.70 -11.47
N ALA A 348 -13.32 -15.43 -12.64
CA ALA A 348 -12.76 -14.52 -13.64
C ALA A 348 -13.34 -13.09 -13.50
N PRO A 349 -12.52 -12.03 -13.61
CA PRO A 349 -12.99 -10.65 -13.51
C PRO A 349 -13.90 -10.29 -14.70
N ARG A 350 -15.02 -9.63 -14.42
CA ARG A 350 -15.94 -9.12 -15.47
C ARG A 350 -15.37 -7.89 -16.18
N VAL A 351 -14.59 -7.09 -15.48
CA VAL A 351 -13.94 -5.88 -16.00
C VAL A 351 -12.43 -6.06 -15.88
N SER A 352 -11.70 -5.90 -16.98
CA SER A 352 -10.24 -5.95 -16.94
C SER A 352 -9.66 -4.59 -16.55
N ALA A 353 -8.97 -4.53 -15.42
CA ALA A 353 -8.17 -3.38 -15.01
C ALA A 353 -6.76 -3.36 -15.66
N ASP A 354 -6.46 -4.28 -16.59
CA ASP A 354 -5.13 -4.40 -17.20
C ASP A 354 -4.77 -3.21 -18.10
N GLY A 355 -3.61 -2.62 -17.84
CA GLY A 355 -3.12 -1.42 -18.52
C GLY A 355 -3.97 -0.16 -18.30
N VAL A 356 -4.84 -0.14 -17.28
CA VAL A 356 -5.72 1.01 -17.03
C VAL A 356 -4.98 2.12 -16.27
N SER A 357 -4.97 3.33 -16.84
CA SER A 357 -4.51 4.55 -16.17
C SER A 357 -5.30 5.77 -16.66
N LEU A 358 -5.34 6.84 -15.86
CA LEU A 358 -5.80 8.15 -16.31
C LEU A 358 -4.70 9.18 -16.08
N SER A 359 -4.17 9.69 -17.19
CA SER A 359 -3.25 10.83 -17.23
C SER A 359 -4.07 12.11 -17.31
N TYR A 360 -3.74 13.15 -16.55
CA TYR A 360 -4.40 14.46 -16.65
C TYR A 360 -3.41 15.62 -16.59
N GLN A 361 -3.71 16.72 -17.28
CA GLN A 361 -2.86 17.91 -17.28
C GLN A 361 -3.39 18.99 -16.34
N LEU A 362 -2.51 19.51 -15.48
CA LEU A 362 -2.75 20.67 -14.62
C LEU A 362 -2.69 21.99 -15.43
N PRO A 363 -3.30 23.09 -14.96
CA PRO A 363 -3.16 24.43 -15.54
C PRO A 363 -1.72 24.97 -15.60
N THR A 364 -0.78 24.35 -14.86
CA THR A 364 0.67 24.62 -14.93
C THR A 364 1.32 24.08 -16.20
N GLY A 365 0.64 23.18 -16.93
CA GLY A 365 1.19 22.44 -18.07
C GLY A 365 1.81 21.09 -17.71
N GLU A 366 1.83 20.74 -16.42
CA GLU A 366 2.32 19.47 -15.90
C GLU A 366 1.32 18.32 -16.11
N TYR A 367 1.81 17.12 -16.43
CA TYR A 367 1.00 15.90 -16.55
C TYR A 367 1.15 15.03 -15.31
N VAL A 368 0.04 14.52 -14.79
CA VAL A 368 -0.04 13.70 -13.57
C VAL A 368 -0.85 12.43 -13.86
N GLU A 369 -0.32 11.26 -13.49
CA GLU A 369 -1.13 10.03 -13.46
C GLU A 369 -1.95 10.00 -12.17
N ALA A 370 -3.28 9.86 -12.30
CA ALA A 370 -4.20 9.65 -11.20
C ALA A 370 -3.82 8.43 -10.35
N GLY A 371 -4.26 8.40 -9.09
CA GLY A 371 -4.30 7.14 -8.33
C GLY A 371 -5.36 6.22 -8.94
N LEU A 372 -5.08 4.93 -9.09
CA LEU A 372 -6.06 3.93 -9.49
C LEU A 372 -6.60 3.24 -8.25
N GLU A 373 -7.92 3.18 -8.11
CA GLU A 373 -8.61 2.46 -7.04
C GLU A 373 -9.67 1.53 -7.65
N VAL A 374 -9.46 0.21 -7.54
CA VAL A 374 -10.40 -0.79 -8.07
C VAL A 374 -11.32 -1.25 -6.94
N VAL A 375 -12.60 -0.93 -7.05
CA VAL A 375 -13.67 -1.19 -6.05
C VAL A 375 -14.69 -2.21 -6.60
N GLY A 376 -15.84 -2.38 -5.95
CA GLY A 376 -16.92 -3.26 -6.39
C GLY A 376 -16.80 -4.71 -5.92
N ARG A 377 -17.84 -5.51 -6.15
CA ARG A 377 -17.91 -6.92 -5.75
C ARG A 377 -17.09 -7.83 -6.67
N PHE A 378 -16.57 -8.94 -6.17
CA PHE A 378 -15.86 -9.93 -7.01
C PHE A 378 -16.85 -10.83 -7.77
N ASN A 379 -16.45 -11.35 -8.94
CA ASN A 379 -17.25 -12.34 -9.69
C ASN A 379 -16.93 -13.78 -9.22
N ASP A 380 -17.02 -14.02 -7.92
CA ASP A 380 -16.52 -15.25 -7.28
C ASP A 380 -17.27 -15.55 -5.97
N LEU A 381 -17.01 -16.73 -5.40
CA LEU A 381 -17.27 -17.04 -4.01
C LEU A 381 -16.12 -16.47 -3.16
N VAL A 382 -16.43 -15.58 -2.22
CA VAL A 382 -15.44 -14.77 -1.49
C VAL A 382 -15.47 -15.11 -0.01
N LEU A 383 -14.30 -15.43 0.55
CA LEU A 383 -14.10 -15.40 1.99
C LEU A 383 -13.86 -13.95 2.41
N VAL A 384 -14.89 -13.31 2.98
CA VAL A 384 -14.79 -11.97 3.57
C VAL A 384 -14.38 -12.12 5.04
N VAL A 385 -13.33 -11.42 5.46
CA VAL A 385 -12.80 -11.42 6.82
C VAL A 385 -12.80 -9.99 7.37
N ASP A 386 -13.49 -9.77 8.49
CA ASP A 386 -13.47 -8.50 9.21
C ASP A 386 -12.10 -8.32 9.92
N PRO A 387 -11.29 -7.32 9.52
CA PRO A 387 -9.96 -7.13 10.10
C PRO A 387 -9.98 -6.56 11.53
N GLN A 388 -11.14 -6.15 12.06
CA GLN A 388 -11.31 -5.65 13.44
C GLN A 388 -11.76 -6.74 14.41
N THR A 389 -12.50 -7.75 13.96
CA THR A 389 -13.04 -8.80 14.85
C THR A 389 -12.53 -10.21 14.57
N GLY A 390 -11.93 -10.47 13.41
CA GLY A 390 -11.53 -11.82 12.97
C GLY A 390 -12.69 -12.71 12.53
N ALA A 391 -13.91 -12.15 12.46
CA ALA A 391 -15.08 -12.83 11.93
C ALA A 391 -14.93 -13.06 10.42
N ALA A 392 -15.28 -14.27 9.97
CA ALA A 392 -15.24 -14.65 8.57
C ALA A 392 -16.63 -15.08 8.06
N THR A 393 -16.95 -14.72 6.82
CA THR A 393 -18.19 -15.09 6.12
C THR A 393 -17.85 -15.45 4.68
N ILE A 394 -18.38 -16.58 4.19
CA ILE A 394 -18.35 -16.89 2.76
C ILE A 394 -19.53 -16.18 2.11
N GLN A 395 -19.29 -15.28 1.16
CA GLN A 395 -20.31 -14.55 0.41
C GLN A 395 -20.18 -14.89 -1.08
N ASN A 396 -21.27 -15.29 -1.74
CA ASN A 396 -21.28 -15.38 -3.20
C ASN A 396 -21.49 -13.99 -3.79
N GLN A 397 -20.42 -13.37 -4.26
CA GLN A 397 -20.43 -12.04 -4.85
C GLN A 397 -20.69 -12.05 -6.37
N SER A 398 -20.71 -13.23 -7.00
CA SER A 398 -21.05 -13.39 -8.41
C SER A 398 -22.57 -13.33 -8.68
N ASN A 399 -22.97 -13.36 -9.95
CA ASN A 399 -24.36 -13.60 -10.35
C ASN A 399 -24.68 -15.10 -10.55
N GLN A 400 -23.71 -16.01 -10.35
CA GLN A 400 -23.85 -17.45 -10.65
C GLN A 400 -24.13 -18.23 -9.37
N ALA A 401 -25.24 -18.96 -9.31
CA ALA A 401 -25.54 -19.84 -8.18
C ALA A 401 -24.66 -21.11 -8.23
N LEU A 402 -24.22 -21.58 -7.06
CA LEU A 402 -23.43 -22.81 -6.91
C LEU A 402 -23.86 -23.57 -5.65
N ASP A 403 -23.73 -24.90 -5.69
CA ASP A 403 -24.09 -25.78 -4.58
C ASP A 403 -22.81 -26.29 -3.90
N LEU A 404 -22.50 -25.69 -2.75
CA LEU A 404 -21.27 -25.85 -1.98
C LEU A 404 -21.33 -27.11 -1.10
N ILE A 405 -20.33 -27.99 -1.16
CA ILE A 405 -20.26 -29.21 -0.33
C ILE A 405 -19.11 -29.20 0.68
N GLY A 406 -18.14 -28.31 0.54
CA GLY A 406 -17.04 -28.15 1.50
C GLY A 406 -16.11 -27.00 1.17
N TYR A 407 -15.23 -26.63 2.11
CA TYR A 407 -14.20 -25.61 1.91
C TYR A 407 -13.00 -25.79 2.85
N THR A 408 -11.90 -25.15 2.48
CA THR A 408 -10.66 -25.02 3.24
C THR A 408 -10.16 -23.58 3.18
N ILE A 409 -9.83 -23.03 4.34
CA ILE A 409 -9.11 -21.77 4.52
C ILE A 409 -7.72 -22.16 5.04
N SER A 410 -6.66 -21.66 4.43
CA SER A 410 -5.29 -21.93 4.88
C SER A 410 -4.48 -20.63 5.04
N SER A 411 -3.66 -20.54 6.09
CA SER A 411 -2.68 -19.49 6.34
C SER A 411 -1.26 -20.03 6.14
N THR A 412 -0.35 -19.19 5.67
CA THR A 412 1.10 -19.52 5.62
C THR A 412 1.88 -18.97 6.80
N THR A 413 1.23 -18.26 7.72
CA THR A 413 1.86 -17.62 8.90
C THR A 413 1.26 -18.07 10.24
N ASP A 414 0.49 -19.17 10.24
CA ASP A 414 -0.19 -19.73 11.43
C ASP A 414 -1.21 -18.78 12.09
N SER A 415 -1.94 -17.97 11.29
CA SER A 415 -2.86 -16.93 11.76
C SER A 415 -4.28 -17.39 12.11
N LEU A 416 -4.66 -18.65 11.84
CA LEU A 416 -6.03 -19.12 12.01
C LEU A 416 -6.31 -19.56 13.46
N LEU A 417 -7.57 -19.49 13.87
CA LEU A 417 -7.99 -19.77 15.25
C LEU A 417 -8.50 -21.21 15.42
N PRO A 418 -7.81 -22.10 16.18
CA PRO A 418 -8.19 -23.51 16.28
C PRO A 418 -9.42 -23.79 17.17
N ASP A 419 -10.01 -22.78 17.82
CA ASP A 419 -11.32 -22.86 18.49
C ASP A 419 -12.50 -22.48 17.58
N TYR A 420 -12.22 -22.28 16.29
CA TYR A 420 -13.18 -22.13 15.18
C TYR A 420 -14.43 -23.01 15.29
N SER A 421 -15.60 -22.36 15.27
CA SER A 421 -16.90 -23.01 15.43
C SER A 421 -17.46 -23.67 14.18
N GLY A 422 -16.94 -23.32 12.99
CA GLY A 422 -17.58 -23.65 11.72
C GLY A 422 -18.84 -22.83 11.45
N SER A 423 -19.51 -23.14 10.33
CA SER A 423 -20.78 -22.52 9.90
C SER A 423 -21.97 -22.80 10.83
N GLY A 424 -21.86 -23.80 11.71
CA GLY A 424 -22.94 -24.23 12.61
C GLY A 424 -24.11 -24.95 11.92
N LEU A 425 -24.01 -25.25 10.62
CA LEU A 425 -25.03 -25.97 9.86
C LEU A 425 -25.11 -27.44 10.30
N THR A 426 -26.33 -27.98 10.42
CA THR A 426 -26.64 -29.28 11.07
C THR A 426 -25.77 -30.46 10.60
N ASP A 427 -25.54 -30.54 9.29
CA ASP A 427 -24.84 -31.64 8.63
C ASP A 427 -23.44 -31.25 8.13
N TRP A 428 -22.93 -30.09 8.57
CA TRP A 428 -21.56 -29.66 8.31
C TRP A 428 -20.64 -30.07 9.46
N ARG A 429 -19.36 -30.33 9.14
CA ARG A 429 -18.38 -30.90 10.08
C ARG A 429 -17.01 -30.26 9.91
N THR A 430 -16.50 -29.64 10.97
CA THR A 430 -15.10 -29.17 11.05
C THR A 430 -14.11 -30.34 11.02
N ALA A 431 -13.04 -30.19 10.23
CA ALA A 431 -12.08 -31.26 9.95
C ALA A 431 -10.74 -31.05 10.67
N ASN A 432 -10.76 -31.06 12.01
CA ASN A 432 -9.61 -30.78 12.90
C ASN A 432 -8.96 -29.40 12.68
N PRO A 433 -9.62 -28.30 13.10
CA PRO A 433 -9.05 -26.94 13.05
C PRO A 433 -7.61 -26.83 13.58
N THR A 434 -6.75 -26.12 12.85
CA THR A 434 -5.39 -25.75 13.26
C THR A 434 -5.14 -24.24 13.05
N THR A 435 -3.94 -23.78 13.38
CA THR A 435 -3.45 -22.43 13.06
C THR A 435 -3.12 -22.24 11.57
N SER A 436 -2.83 -23.34 10.87
CA SER A 436 -2.52 -23.35 9.43
C SER A 436 -3.76 -23.55 8.55
N ASP A 437 -4.77 -24.29 9.02
CA ASP A 437 -5.88 -24.78 8.20
C ASP A 437 -7.20 -24.87 8.98
N LEU A 438 -8.26 -24.28 8.42
CA LEU A 438 -9.65 -24.46 8.85
C LEU A 438 -10.44 -25.06 7.71
N SER A 439 -11.26 -26.08 7.96
CA SER A 439 -12.04 -26.73 6.90
C SER A 439 -13.36 -27.27 7.44
N GLU A 440 -14.42 -27.18 6.63
CA GLU A 440 -15.65 -27.93 6.83
C GLU A 440 -16.06 -28.71 5.58
N LEU A 441 -16.79 -29.81 5.81
CA LEU A 441 -17.39 -30.64 4.78
C LEU A 441 -18.84 -30.97 5.17
N SER A 442 -19.77 -30.90 4.22
CA SER A 442 -21.13 -31.45 4.37
C SER A 442 -21.11 -32.98 4.35
N ILE A 443 -21.87 -33.59 5.25
CA ILE A 443 -22.21 -35.03 5.22
C ILE A 443 -23.68 -35.27 4.85
N GLY A 444 -24.39 -34.22 4.43
CA GLY A 444 -25.79 -34.23 4.00
C GLY A 444 -25.95 -33.55 2.63
N ASP A 445 -26.98 -32.72 2.50
CA ASP A 445 -27.22 -31.94 1.28
C ASP A 445 -26.16 -30.82 1.10
N ALA A 446 -26.04 -30.32 -0.14
CA ALA A 446 -25.19 -29.16 -0.45
C ALA A 446 -25.81 -27.84 0.07
N LEU A 447 -24.95 -26.87 0.41
CA LEU A 447 -25.36 -25.51 0.73
C LEU A 447 -25.50 -24.70 -0.55
N SER A 448 -26.73 -24.39 -0.94
CA SER A 448 -27.00 -23.61 -2.16
C SER A 448 -26.68 -22.13 -1.96
N MET A 449 -25.63 -21.66 -2.62
CA MET A 449 -25.11 -20.30 -2.57
C MET A 449 -25.54 -19.53 -3.82
N GLY A 450 -26.74 -18.93 -3.78
CA GLY A 450 -27.20 -17.99 -4.81
C GLY A 450 -26.45 -16.65 -4.80
N SER A 451 -26.70 -15.78 -5.78
CA SER A 451 -26.15 -14.40 -5.81
C SER A 451 -26.49 -13.66 -4.51
N GLY A 452 -25.48 -13.21 -3.78
CA GLY A 452 -25.62 -12.52 -2.49
C GLY A 452 -25.89 -13.44 -1.29
N ALA A 453 -25.81 -14.76 -1.46
CA ALA A 453 -25.93 -15.70 -0.35
C ALA A 453 -24.69 -15.64 0.57
N GLU A 454 -24.92 -15.76 1.88
CA GLU A 454 -23.90 -15.65 2.92
C GLU A 454 -23.92 -16.87 3.85
N ALA A 455 -22.73 -17.36 4.18
CA ALA A 455 -22.48 -18.39 5.18
C ALA A 455 -21.47 -17.86 6.22
N PRO A 456 -21.93 -17.29 7.34
CA PRO A 456 -21.06 -16.86 8.43
C PRO A 456 -20.36 -18.05 9.09
N LEU A 457 -19.06 -17.92 9.36
CA LEU A 457 -18.21 -19.00 9.88
C LEU A 457 -17.81 -18.81 11.35
N GLY A 458 -18.23 -17.71 11.97
CA GLY A 458 -17.75 -17.27 13.28
C GLY A 458 -16.39 -16.57 13.19
N VAL A 459 -15.67 -16.51 14.31
CA VAL A 459 -14.30 -15.97 14.34
C VAL A 459 -13.34 -17.06 13.86
N ALA A 460 -12.50 -16.73 12.89
CA ALA A 460 -11.62 -17.69 12.20
C ALA A 460 -10.15 -17.24 12.13
N TRP A 461 -9.88 -15.95 12.32
CA TRP A 461 -8.57 -15.33 12.05
C TRP A 461 -8.09 -14.46 13.21
N ASP A 462 -6.79 -14.53 13.55
CA ASP A 462 -6.18 -13.70 14.59
C ASP A 462 -5.86 -12.29 14.06
N VAL A 463 -6.62 -11.31 14.55
CA VAL A 463 -6.46 -9.88 14.28
C VAL A 463 -5.06 -9.34 14.64
N ALA A 464 -4.30 -10.00 15.51
CA ALA A 464 -2.93 -9.62 15.84
C ALA A 464 -1.93 -9.89 14.71
N SER A 465 -2.26 -10.77 13.74
CA SER A 465 -1.39 -11.06 12.59
C SER A 465 -1.41 -9.95 11.52
N GLY A 466 -2.51 -9.19 11.44
CA GLY A 466 -2.71 -8.08 10.50
C GLY A 466 -3.00 -8.52 9.05
N PRO A 467 -3.73 -7.70 8.25
CA PRO A 467 -4.25 -8.08 6.92
C PRO A 467 -3.18 -8.29 5.83
N SER A 468 -1.92 -8.42 6.21
CA SER A 468 -0.78 -8.81 5.39
C SER A 468 -0.55 -10.32 5.31
N ASP A 469 -1.26 -11.15 6.08
CA ASP A 469 -1.18 -12.62 5.96
C ASP A 469 -1.85 -13.09 4.65
N PRO A 470 -1.12 -13.79 3.76
CA PRO A 470 -1.71 -14.38 2.56
C PRO A 470 -2.52 -15.63 2.91
N LEU A 471 -3.77 -15.42 3.33
CA LEU A 471 -4.78 -16.47 3.39
C LEU A 471 -5.12 -16.98 1.97
N THR A 472 -5.38 -18.28 1.85
CA THR A 472 -5.99 -18.89 0.66
C THR A 472 -7.33 -19.51 1.01
N PHE A 473 -8.32 -19.37 0.13
CA PHE A 473 -9.64 -19.98 0.25
C PHE A 473 -9.86 -20.94 -0.93
N PHE A 474 -10.21 -22.19 -0.63
CA PHE A 474 -10.61 -23.21 -1.58
C PHE A 474 -11.98 -23.76 -1.24
N TYR A 475 -12.78 -24.08 -2.25
CA TYR A 475 -14.11 -24.65 -2.09
C TYR A 475 -14.38 -25.82 -3.03
N GLN A 476 -15.33 -26.67 -2.66
CA GLN A 476 -15.78 -27.82 -3.44
C GLN A 476 -17.29 -27.74 -3.70
N THR A 477 -17.70 -28.01 -4.93
CA THR A 477 -19.09 -28.01 -5.41
C THR A 477 -19.63 -29.43 -5.63
N GLU A 478 -20.96 -29.60 -5.70
CA GLU A 478 -21.61 -30.93 -5.82
C GLU A 478 -21.18 -31.71 -7.08
N ASP A 479 -20.78 -31.03 -8.16
CA ASP A 479 -20.21 -31.65 -9.37
C ASP A 479 -18.83 -32.31 -9.14
N GLY A 480 -18.25 -32.13 -7.95
CA GLY A 480 -16.93 -32.60 -7.56
C GLY A 480 -15.81 -31.63 -7.90
N GLY A 481 -16.11 -30.49 -8.52
CA GLY A 481 -15.15 -29.43 -8.84
C GLY A 481 -14.46 -28.88 -7.59
N PHE A 482 -13.16 -28.63 -7.70
CA PHE A 482 -12.35 -28.02 -6.64
C PHE A 482 -11.83 -26.68 -7.15
N HIS A 483 -12.22 -25.61 -6.47
CA HIS A 483 -12.09 -24.23 -6.93
C HIS A 483 -11.27 -23.43 -5.93
N GLN A 484 -10.41 -22.55 -6.44
CA GLN A 484 -9.83 -21.49 -5.61
C GLN A 484 -10.81 -20.32 -5.62
N GLY A 485 -11.16 -19.81 -4.44
CA GLY A 485 -11.94 -18.60 -4.27
C GLY A 485 -11.10 -17.41 -3.81
N THR A 486 -11.72 -16.25 -3.83
CA THR A 486 -11.12 -14.99 -3.43
C THR A 486 -11.14 -14.83 -1.91
N VAL A 487 -10.10 -14.22 -1.33
CA VAL A 487 -10.12 -13.73 0.06
C VAL A 487 -10.14 -12.20 0.05
N HIS A 488 -10.97 -11.61 0.90
CA HIS A 488 -11.07 -10.17 1.07
C HIS A 488 -11.08 -9.78 2.55
N PHE A 489 -10.11 -8.94 2.97
CA PHE A 489 -10.16 -8.28 4.27
C PHE A 489 -10.93 -6.96 4.13
N GLY A 490 -12.09 -6.85 4.79
CA GLY A 490 -12.98 -5.71 4.66
C GLY A 490 -14.44 -6.04 4.99
N ASP A 491 -15.35 -5.16 4.56
CA ASP A 491 -16.79 -5.33 4.70
C ASP A 491 -17.35 -6.36 3.68
N LEU A 492 -18.56 -6.88 3.97
CA LEU A 492 -19.35 -7.63 3.00
C LEU A 492 -19.74 -6.72 1.83
N ALA A 493 -19.70 -7.26 0.61
CA ALA A 493 -20.09 -6.47 -0.57
C ALA A 493 -21.61 -6.35 -0.66
N GLU A 494 -22.09 -5.19 -1.11
CA GLU A 494 -23.48 -5.04 -1.53
C GLU A 494 -23.71 -5.89 -2.80
N VAL A 495 -24.65 -6.84 -2.72
CA VAL A 495 -25.06 -7.67 -3.85
C VAL A 495 -26.55 -7.43 -4.12
N PRO A 496 -26.90 -6.54 -5.08
CA PRO A 496 -28.29 -6.30 -5.43
C PRO A 496 -28.98 -7.59 -5.90
N PRO A 497 -30.26 -7.82 -5.53
CA PRO A 497 -30.97 -9.03 -5.92
C PRO A 497 -31.19 -9.07 -7.43
N LEU A 498 -31.08 -10.27 -8.01
CA LEU A 498 -31.25 -10.48 -9.45
C LEU A 498 -32.74 -10.39 -9.83
N LEU A 499 -33.07 -9.50 -10.76
CA LEU A 499 -34.44 -9.34 -11.26
C LEU A 499 -34.70 -10.28 -12.43
N ALA A 500 -35.54 -11.29 -12.24
CA ALA A 500 -35.87 -12.22 -13.30
C ALA A 500 -36.52 -11.51 -14.51
N GLY A 501 -35.84 -11.45 -15.65
CA GLY A 501 -36.30 -10.73 -16.85
C GLY A 501 -35.64 -9.37 -17.09
N ASP A 502 -34.77 -8.92 -16.19
CA ASP A 502 -33.76 -7.88 -16.42
C ASP A 502 -32.64 -8.50 -17.26
N TYR A 503 -32.83 -8.48 -18.58
CA TYR A 503 -31.99 -9.14 -19.58
C TYR A 503 -30.82 -8.26 -20.04
N ASN A 504 -30.77 -6.97 -19.68
CA ASN A 504 -29.55 -6.16 -19.83
C ASN A 504 -28.72 -6.06 -18.53
N ASN A 505 -29.30 -6.40 -17.37
CA ASN A 505 -28.74 -6.24 -16.03
C ASN A 505 -28.53 -4.75 -15.64
N ASP A 506 -29.48 -3.88 -15.99
CA ASP A 506 -29.50 -2.45 -15.59
C ASP A 506 -30.18 -2.20 -14.23
N GLY A 507 -30.82 -3.22 -13.65
CA GLY A 507 -31.54 -3.15 -12.37
C GLY A 507 -33.02 -2.78 -12.51
N ALA A 508 -33.57 -2.69 -13.72
CA ALA A 508 -34.98 -2.38 -13.98
C ALA A 508 -35.54 -3.17 -15.17
N VAL A 509 -36.50 -4.08 -14.93
CA VAL A 509 -37.17 -4.85 -16.00
C VAL A 509 -38.01 -3.90 -16.87
N ASN A 510 -37.47 -3.49 -18.01
CA ASN A 510 -37.98 -2.39 -18.83
C ASN A 510 -38.06 -2.73 -20.34
N ALA A 511 -38.10 -1.73 -21.21
CA ALA A 511 -38.26 -1.90 -22.65
C ALA A 511 -36.94 -2.29 -23.36
N ALA A 512 -35.78 -2.05 -22.74
CA ALA A 512 -34.48 -2.46 -23.26
C ALA A 512 -34.30 -3.99 -23.22
N ASP A 513 -34.76 -4.65 -22.16
CA ASP A 513 -34.71 -6.11 -21.98
C ASP A 513 -35.46 -6.86 -23.07
N TYR A 514 -36.57 -6.27 -23.52
CA TYR A 514 -37.33 -6.79 -24.66
C TYR A 514 -36.50 -6.81 -25.95
N THR A 515 -35.62 -5.83 -26.16
CA THR A 515 -34.72 -5.86 -27.33
C THR A 515 -33.63 -6.92 -27.17
N VAL A 516 -33.03 -7.08 -25.98
CA VAL A 516 -32.04 -8.15 -25.74
C VAL A 516 -32.66 -9.53 -25.92
N TRP A 517 -33.85 -9.77 -25.36
CA TRP A 517 -34.59 -11.01 -25.57
C TRP A 517 -34.95 -11.25 -27.04
N ARG A 518 -35.42 -10.21 -27.76
CA ARG A 518 -35.87 -10.34 -29.15
C ARG A 518 -34.70 -10.64 -30.10
N ASP A 519 -33.55 -10.00 -29.90
CA ASP A 519 -32.37 -10.20 -30.74
C ASP A 519 -31.72 -11.58 -30.53
N ALA A 520 -31.97 -12.20 -29.37
CA ALA A 520 -31.53 -13.56 -29.04
C ALA A 520 -32.61 -14.65 -29.24
N GLU A 521 -33.82 -14.31 -29.70
CA GLU A 521 -34.96 -15.24 -29.83
C GLU A 521 -34.64 -16.42 -30.78
N GLY A 522 -34.89 -17.65 -30.32
CA GLY A 522 -34.61 -18.87 -31.05
C GLY A 522 -33.15 -19.33 -31.02
N THR A 523 -32.26 -18.61 -30.33
CA THR A 523 -30.86 -19.02 -30.12
C THR A 523 -30.68 -19.84 -28.84
N SER A 524 -29.49 -20.41 -28.66
CA SER A 524 -29.03 -21.02 -27.40
C SER A 524 -28.00 -20.13 -26.67
N ALA A 525 -28.13 -18.80 -26.84
CA ALA A 525 -27.41 -17.85 -26.02
C ALA A 525 -27.96 -17.85 -24.58
N THR A 526 -27.21 -17.27 -23.65
CA THR A 526 -27.64 -17.00 -22.27
C THR A 526 -28.10 -15.55 -22.14
N LEU A 527 -29.29 -15.32 -21.60
CA LEU A 527 -29.70 -13.99 -21.14
C LEU A 527 -29.28 -13.81 -19.67
N PRO A 528 -28.76 -12.63 -19.26
CA PRO A 528 -28.66 -12.24 -17.86
C PRO A 528 -29.98 -12.46 -17.12
N ASN A 529 -29.96 -12.94 -15.88
CA ASN A 529 -31.16 -13.09 -15.03
C ASN A 529 -32.31 -13.94 -15.66
N ASP A 530 -31.99 -14.85 -16.58
CA ASP A 530 -32.92 -15.89 -17.05
C ASP A 530 -32.89 -17.12 -16.15
N ALA A 531 -33.88 -17.24 -15.26
CA ALA A 531 -34.05 -18.38 -14.37
C ALA A 531 -34.68 -19.61 -15.05
N ILE A 532 -35.05 -19.53 -16.35
CA ILE A 532 -35.64 -20.60 -17.14
C ILE A 532 -34.57 -21.28 -17.99
N GLY A 533 -33.74 -20.48 -18.67
CA GLY A 533 -32.63 -20.93 -19.50
C GLY A 533 -33.05 -21.75 -20.74
N GLY A 534 -32.08 -22.44 -21.32
CA GLY A 534 -32.27 -23.28 -22.50
C GLY A 534 -32.27 -22.50 -23.80
N VAL A 535 -33.24 -22.77 -24.69
CA VAL A 535 -33.40 -22.04 -25.96
C VAL A 535 -34.33 -20.85 -25.72
N ILE A 536 -33.83 -19.65 -25.98
CA ILE A 536 -34.55 -18.40 -25.71
C ILE A 536 -35.82 -18.33 -26.55
N GLY A 537 -36.97 -18.06 -25.92
CA GLY A 537 -38.24 -18.02 -26.63
C GLY A 537 -39.42 -17.54 -25.79
N PRO A 538 -40.64 -18.09 -26.01
CA PRO A 538 -41.86 -17.62 -25.36
C PRO A 538 -41.86 -17.70 -23.82
N ALA A 539 -41.03 -18.57 -23.22
CA ALA A 539 -40.95 -18.69 -21.76
C ALA A 539 -40.25 -17.46 -21.15
N GLN A 540 -39.10 -17.07 -21.72
CA GLN A 540 -38.39 -15.83 -21.38
C GLN A 540 -39.24 -14.58 -21.63
N TYR A 541 -40.03 -14.56 -22.71
CA TYR A 541 -40.98 -13.47 -22.96
C TYR A 541 -42.06 -13.37 -21.86
N VAL A 542 -42.56 -14.50 -21.37
CA VAL A 542 -43.50 -14.53 -20.24
C VAL A 542 -42.83 -14.04 -18.95
N GLN A 543 -41.59 -14.43 -18.66
CA GLN A 543 -40.84 -13.94 -17.50
C GLN A 543 -40.69 -12.41 -17.52
N TRP A 544 -40.17 -11.86 -18.61
CA TRP A 544 -40.02 -10.41 -18.80
C TRP A 544 -41.37 -9.68 -18.66
N SER A 545 -42.40 -10.14 -19.39
CA SER A 545 -43.71 -9.47 -19.36
C SER A 545 -44.47 -9.65 -18.04
N SER A 546 -44.14 -10.65 -17.22
CA SER A 546 -44.69 -10.77 -15.85
C SER A 546 -44.02 -9.85 -14.84
N ASN A 547 -42.75 -9.47 -15.07
CA ASN A 547 -41.96 -8.66 -14.15
C ASN A 547 -41.73 -7.21 -14.63
N TYR A 548 -42.27 -6.84 -15.80
CA TYR A 548 -42.12 -5.49 -16.37
C TYR A 548 -42.52 -4.37 -15.40
N GLY A 549 -41.59 -3.45 -15.14
CA GLY A 549 -41.71 -2.38 -14.15
C GLY A 549 -41.19 -2.75 -12.75
N ALA A 550 -40.66 -3.95 -12.54
CA ALA A 550 -39.87 -4.26 -11.35
C ALA A 550 -38.51 -3.57 -11.44
N THR A 551 -38.08 -2.93 -10.35
CA THR A 551 -36.78 -2.26 -10.25
C THR A 551 -36.14 -2.57 -8.91
N ASN A 552 -34.83 -2.68 -8.86
CA ASN A 552 -34.09 -2.68 -7.61
C ASN A 552 -34.21 -1.28 -7.02
N ALA A 553 -34.91 -1.17 -5.88
CA ALA A 553 -35.02 0.09 -5.19
C ALA A 553 -33.63 0.45 -4.63
N PRO A 554 -33.08 1.65 -4.90
CA PRO A 554 -31.86 2.09 -4.24
C PRO A 554 -32.12 2.13 -2.74
N ASP A 555 -31.19 1.60 -1.96
CA ASP A 555 -31.43 1.42 -0.53
C ASP A 555 -31.67 2.77 0.13
N ALA A 556 -32.77 2.85 0.89
CA ALA A 556 -33.25 4.11 1.45
C ALA A 556 -32.42 4.48 2.68
N THR A 557 -31.16 4.91 2.43
CA THR A 557 -30.18 5.27 3.45
C THR A 557 -30.85 6.11 4.54
N ALA A 558 -30.83 5.59 5.76
CA ALA A 558 -31.54 6.17 6.88
C ALA A 558 -30.83 7.46 7.32
N ILE A 559 -31.09 8.56 6.62
CA ILE A 559 -30.57 9.91 6.91
C ILE A 559 -30.77 10.15 8.41
N PRO A 560 -29.70 10.24 9.22
CA PRO A 560 -29.84 10.40 10.66
C PRO A 560 -30.61 11.69 10.92
N GLU A 561 -31.76 11.59 11.60
CA GLU A 561 -32.70 12.72 11.69
C GLU A 561 -31.97 13.98 12.18
N PRO A 562 -31.88 15.05 11.37
CA PRO A 562 -31.15 16.24 11.78
C PRO A 562 -31.81 16.84 13.02
N LEU A 563 -31.01 17.52 13.84
CA LEU A 563 -31.36 18.03 15.19
C LEU A 563 -32.52 19.04 15.26
N SER A 564 -33.26 19.22 14.16
CA SER A 564 -34.58 19.86 14.03
C SER A 564 -35.53 19.55 15.18
N LEU A 565 -35.68 18.28 15.60
CA LEU A 565 -36.54 17.93 16.75
C LEU A 565 -36.03 18.51 18.08
N ALA A 566 -34.72 18.52 18.29
CA ALA A 566 -34.11 19.16 19.45
C ALA A 566 -34.29 20.70 19.40
N LEU A 567 -34.18 21.33 18.22
CA LEU A 567 -34.45 22.75 18.03
C LEU A 567 -35.92 23.14 18.26
N VAL A 568 -36.87 22.28 17.86
CA VAL A 568 -38.29 22.46 18.17
C VAL A 568 -38.55 22.34 19.68
N LEU A 569 -37.93 21.36 20.35
CA LEU A 569 -38.05 21.22 21.82
C LEU A 569 -37.42 22.40 22.57
N VAL A 570 -36.26 22.90 22.13
CA VAL A 570 -35.60 24.07 22.72
C VAL A 570 -36.42 25.35 22.52
N THR A 571 -37.02 25.56 21.34
CA THR A 571 -37.88 26.74 21.09
C THR A 571 -39.21 26.69 21.84
N LEU A 572 -39.77 25.50 22.08
CA LEU A 572 -40.92 25.30 22.97
C LEU A 572 -40.57 25.56 24.44
N ALA A 573 -39.39 25.13 24.90
CA ALA A 573 -38.92 25.36 26.27
C ALA A 573 -38.58 26.84 26.58
N LEU A 574 -38.30 27.66 25.56
CA LEU A 574 -37.87 29.05 25.71
C LEU A 574 -39.00 30.09 25.73
N GLN A 575 -40.29 29.70 25.72
CA GLN A 575 -41.38 30.67 25.79
C GLN A 575 -41.43 31.40 27.15
N PRO A 576 -41.25 32.74 27.20
CA PRO A 576 -41.29 33.48 28.45
C PRO A 576 -42.73 33.55 28.97
N GLY A 577 -42.99 32.93 30.12
CA GLY A 577 -44.32 32.89 30.74
C GLY A 577 -44.90 34.29 30.95
N ARG A 578 -46.04 34.58 30.32
CA ARG A 578 -46.75 35.87 30.44
C ARG A 578 -47.11 36.13 31.90
N ARG A 579 -46.40 37.06 32.54
CA ARG A 579 -46.77 37.56 33.87
C ARG A 579 -48.12 38.26 33.78
N CYS A 580 -49.09 37.79 34.56
CA CYS A 580 -50.37 38.46 34.71
C CYS A 580 -50.20 39.60 35.73
N GLU A 581 -50.36 40.85 35.28
CA GLU A 581 -50.34 42.00 36.19
C GLU A 581 -51.76 42.34 36.65
N ARG A 582 -51.95 42.26 37.98
CA ARG A 582 -53.04 42.78 38.84
C ARG A 582 -54.44 42.90 38.25
#